data_AF-A0A951DMC9-F1
#
_entry.id   AF-A0A951DMC9-F1
#
_cell.length_a   1.000
_cell.length_b   1.000
_cell.length_c   1.000
_cell.angle_alpha   90.00
_cell.angle_beta   90.00
_cell.angle_gamma   90.00
#
_symmetry.space_group_name_H-M   'P 1'
#
loop_
_entity.id
_entity.type
_entity.pdbx_description
1 polymer ?
#
loop_
_entity_poly.entity_id
_entity_poly.type
_entity_poly.pdbx_seq_one_letter_code
_entity_poly.pdbx_strand_id
1 'polypeptide(L)'
;MPTLVSDDLEILRDENRRLRALVEFGRHVTAERDLVTQVRMLCRELQPTTGCAAAAVVVYKADGNAEAVETVGFDEGHADPIARALHFLDLRFAFESRSDDRAVRMDVATDARLDVLREPLLAADLKRAVVVPLAVGDERLGAVLTFDDGTNRDFDCLTPLADAAAMAIQNARMYAAGHRELRQREALRAVIASISSELDLDSLLARVVAGAVQLCDAQHGIISFVESDGNARVRAVHNLPPSMCGRSIPRGDGLTGLVLARGGPAVVDQYVDVPRPLQTDMCLGAAIGVPIWWQDQILGV
;
A
#
# COMPACT_ATOMS: atom_id res chain seq x y z
N MET A 1 23.64 46.06 34.31
CA MET A 1 23.91 44.61 34.39
C MET A 1 22.61 43.86 34.63
N PRO A 2 21.81 43.59 33.58
CA PRO A 2 20.99 42.36 33.55
C PRO A 2 20.85 41.72 32.14
N THR A 3 21.79 41.90 31.22
CA THR A 3 21.65 41.43 29.81
C THR A 3 22.13 40.00 29.56
N LEU A 4 23.12 39.49 30.32
CA LEU A 4 23.71 38.17 30.08
C LEU A 4 22.79 36.98 30.40
N VAL A 5 21.79 37.14 31.27
CA VAL A 5 20.87 36.03 31.66
C VAL A 5 19.74 35.85 30.63
N SER A 6 19.43 36.87 29.82
CA SER A 6 18.35 36.83 28.83
C SER A 6 18.75 36.01 27.60
N ASP A 7 19.98 36.22 27.10
CA ASP A 7 20.49 35.54 25.92
C ASP A 7 20.66 34.03 26.16
N ASP A 8 21.18 33.62 27.33
CA ASP A 8 21.32 32.21 27.69
C ASP A 8 19.96 31.50 27.81
N LEU A 9 18.91 32.22 28.25
CA LEU A 9 17.53 31.71 28.35
C LEU A 9 16.84 31.59 27.00
N GLU A 10 17.14 32.47 26.05
CA GLU A 10 16.67 32.34 24.66
C GLU A 10 17.35 31.17 23.95
N ILE A 11 18.67 31.02 24.09
CA ILE A 11 19.42 29.88 23.55
C ILE A 11 18.87 28.56 24.10
N LEU A 12 18.66 28.45 25.42
CA LEU A 12 18.07 27.25 26.02
C LEU A 12 16.62 26.99 25.58
N ARG A 13 15.83 28.04 25.33
CA ARG A 13 14.44 27.88 24.85
C ARG A 13 14.38 27.42 23.40
N ASP A 14 15.26 27.93 22.55
CA ASP A 14 15.36 27.48 21.16
C ASP A 14 15.88 26.05 21.09
N GLU A 15 16.87 25.69 21.91
CA GLU A 15 17.36 24.32 22.05
C GLU A 15 16.27 23.36 22.54
N ASN A 16 15.50 23.75 23.57
CA ASN A 16 14.39 22.93 24.08
C ASN A 16 13.24 22.82 23.06
N ARG A 17 12.97 23.87 22.28
CA ARG A 17 11.98 23.87 21.21
C ARG A 17 12.40 22.92 20.08
N ARG A 18 13.68 22.93 19.71
CA ARG A 18 14.27 22.00 18.72
C ARG A 18 14.21 20.55 19.17
N LEU A 19 14.61 20.27 20.41
CA LEU A 19 14.54 18.91 20.98
C LEU A 19 13.10 18.39 21.06
N ARG A 20 12.13 19.24 21.41
CA ARG A 20 10.71 18.87 21.40
C ARG A 20 10.19 18.60 20.00
N ALA A 21 10.55 19.45 19.03
CA ALA A 21 10.20 19.24 17.63
C ALA A 21 10.77 17.90 17.12
N LEU A 22 12.02 17.56 17.45
CA LEU A 22 12.64 16.27 17.12
C LEU A 22 11.90 15.08 17.74
N VAL A 23 11.49 15.18 19.00
CA VAL A 23 10.77 14.11 19.70
C VAL A 23 9.34 13.94 19.20
N GLU A 24 8.61 15.05 18.97
CA GLU A 24 7.26 15.02 18.38
C GLU A 24 7.30 14.51 16.95
N PHE A 25 8.30 14.92 16.16
CA PHE A 25 8.56 14.40 14.83
C PHE A 25 8.80 12.89 14.85
N GLY A 26 9.71 12.42 15.71
CA GLY A 26 9.98 11.00 15.89
C GLY A 26 8.71 10.20 16.22
N ARG A 27 7.78 10.76 17.02
CA ARG A 27 6.47 10.14 17.31
C ARG A 27 5.51 10.13 16.12
N HIS A 28 5.44 11.20 15.33
CA HIS A 28 4.52 11.27 14.18
C HIS A 28 4.98 10.37 13.05
N VAL A 29 6.28 10.36 12.73
CA VAL A 29 6.80 9.52 11.65
C VAL A 29 6.73 8.04 12.02
N THR A 30 6.99 7.66 13.28
CA THR A 30 6.86 6.25 13.70
C THR A 30 5.40 5.74 13.77
N ALA A 31 4.42 6.63 13.85
CA ALA A 31 3.00 6.25 13.88
C ALA A 31 2.44 5.95 12.47
N GLU A 32 2.94 6.65 11.45
CA GLU A 32 2.57 6.40 10.06
C GLU A 32 3.21 5.12 9.54
N ARG A 33 2.47 4.34 8.77
CA ARG A 33 2.89 2.99 8.34
C ARG A 33 3.12 2.88 6.84
N ASP A 34 2.70 3.90 6.09
CA ASP A 34 2.97 4.01 4.66
C ASP A 34 4.28 4.75 4.40
N LEU A 35 5.22 4.08 3.73
CA LEU A 35 6.57 4.60 3.48
C LEU A 35 6.55 5.91 2.69
N VAL A 36 5.72 5.99 1.64
CA VAL A 36 5.64 7.18 0.79
C VAL A 36 5.11 8.37 1.60
N THR A 37 4.09 8.13 2.43
CA THR A 37 3.53 9.14 3.33
C THR A 37 4.54 9.59 4.39
N GLN A 38 5.28 8.66 4.99
CA GLN A 38 6.37 8.99 5.92
C GLN A 38 7.45 9.85 5.28
N VAL A 39 7.93 9.48 4.09
CA VAL A 39 8.99 10.22 3.38
C VAL A 39 8.51 11.63 3.03
N ARG A 40 7.26 11.78 2.60
CA ARG A 40 6.66 13.09 2.33
C ARG A 40 6.54 13.95 3.59
N MET A 41 6.12 13.36 4.71
CA MET A 41 6.01 14.08 5.98
C MET A 41 7.38 14.52 6.50
N LEU A 42 8.38 13.63 6.46
CA LEU A 42 9.76 13.99 6.76
C LEU A 42 10.23 15.15 5.89
N CYS A 43 10.00 15.06 4.57
CA CYS A 43 10.43 16.10 3.65
C CYS A 43 9.82 17.46 4.02
N ARG A 44 8.52 17.51 4.35
CA ARG A 44 7.84 18.75 4.75
C ARG A 44 8.32 19.35 6.07
N GLU A 45 8.76 18.52 7.01
CA GLU A 45 9.23 18.95 8.33
C GLU A 45 10.69 19.46 8.32
N LEU A 46 11.45 19.20 7.24
CA LEU A 46 12.84 19.63 7.13
C LEU A 46 12.97 21.16 7.12
N GLN A 47 12.17 21.87 6.33
CA GLN A 47 12.23 23.34 6.26
C GLN A 47 11.99 24.02 7.61
N PRO A 48 10.87 23.78 8.34
CA PRO A 48 10.63 24.47 9.61
C PRO A 48 11.61 24.07 10.71
N THR A 49 12.15 22.84 10.67
CA THR A 49 13.06 22.36 11.71
C THR A 49 14.50 22.84 11.50
N THR A 50 14.95 22.92 10.24
CA THR A 50 16.35 23.20 9.90
C THR A 50 16.56 24.63 9.38
N GLY A 51 15.47 25.30 8.97
CA GLY A 51 15.54 26.62 8.34
C GLY A 51 16.11 26.61 6.92
N CYS A 52 16.27 25.44 6.29
CA CYS A 52 16.79 25.38 4.92
C CYS A 52 15.81 26.00 3.91
N ALA A 53 16.36 26.57 2.83
CA ALA A 53 15.55 27.09 1.73
C ALA A 53 14.81 25.97 0.99
N ALA A 54 15.47 24.84 0.73
CA ALA A 54 14.88 23.67 0.11
C ALA A 54 15.43 22.36 0.68
N ALA A 55 14.71 21.27 0.50
CA ALA A 55 15.15 19.96 0.94
C ALA A 55 14.63 18.84 0.03
N ALA A 56 15.31 17.70 0.10
CA ALA A 56 14.89 16.48 -0.55
C ALA A 56 15.19 15.27 0.32
N VAL A 57 14.38 14.23 0.17
CA VAL A 57 14.59 12.93 0.81
C VAL A 57 14.59 11.87 -0.26
N VAL A 58 15.60 11.02 -0.25
CA VAL A 58 15.71 9.85 -1.12
C VAL A 58 15.79 8.61 -0.25
N VAL A 59 14.94 7.63 -0.54
CA VAL A 59 14.96 6.30 0.09
C VAL A 59 15.26 5.26 -0.97
N TYR A 60 16.18 4.33 -0.70
CA TYR A 60 16.66 3.32 -1.63
C TYR A 60 16.07 1.95 -1.36
N LYS A 61 15.75 1.21 -2.41
CA LYS A 61 15.50 -0.23 -2.36
C LYS A 61 16.81 -1.00 -2.14
N ALA A 62 16.69 -2.29 -1.80
CA ALA A 62 17.84 -3.18 -1.62
C ALA A 62 18.70 -3.37 -2.89
N ASP A 63 18.13 -3.14 -4.08
CA ASP A 63 18.87 -3.17 -5.36
C ASP A 63 19.67 -1.87 -5.64
N GLY A 64 19.54 -0.86 -4.77
CA GLY A 64 20.20 0.43 -4.87
C GLY A 64 19.42 1.48 -5.67
N ASN A 65 18.28 1.13 -6.26
CA ASN A 65 17.42 2.10 -6.96
C ASN A 65 16.59 2.92 -5.96
N ALA A 66 16.24 4.16 -6.32
CA ALA A 66 15.32 4.95 -5.51
C ALA A 66 13.94 4.27 -5.41
N GLU A 67 13.47 4.08 -4.18
CA GLU A 67 12.11 3.65 -3.85
C GLU A 67 11.15 4.83 -3.75
N ALA A 68 11.61 5.91 -3.12
CA ALA A 68 10.85 7.13 -2.93
C ALA A 68 11.78 8.34 -3.00
N VAL A 69 11.33 9.38 -3.69
CA VAL A 69 11.99 10.69 -3.74
C VAL A 69 10.91 11.73 -3.49
N GLU A 70 11.11 12.57 -2.48
CA GLU A 70 10.24 13.69 -2.17
C GLU A 70 11.10 14.95 -2.05
N THR A 71 10.54 16.09 -2.45
CA THR A 71 11.23 17.39 -2.46
C THR A 71 10.32 18.47 -1.90
N VAL A 72 10.88 19.48 -1.24
CA VAL A 72 10.16 20.65 -0.73
C VAL A 72 11.00 21.92 -0.90
N GLY A 73 10.34 23.08 -1.01
CA GLY A 73 11.04 24.37 -1.08
C GLY A 73 11.60 24.74 -2.45
N PHE A 74 11.24 24.00 -3.50
CA PHE A 74 11.55 24.36 -4.87
C PHE A 74 10.32 24.98 -5.54
N ASP A 75 10.53 25.99 -6.38
CA ASP A 75 9.47 26.54 -7.23
C ASP A 75 8.93 25.48 -8.20
N GLU A 76 7.69 25.67 -8.69
CA GLU A 76 7.01 24.72 -9.59
C GLU A 76 7.85 24.35 -10.84
N GLY A 77 8.70 25.26 -11.32
CA GLY A 77 9.58 25.02 -12.47
C GLY A 77 10.81 24.14 -12.16
N HIS A 78 11.19 23.98 -10.90
CA HIS A 78 12.44 23.32 -10.48
C HIS A 78 12.24 22.02 -9.70
N ALA A 79 11.08 21.85 -9.05
CA ALA A 79 10.78 20.65 -8.26
C ALA A 79 10.87 19.34 -9.07
N ASP A 80 10.18 19.26 -10.21
CA ASP A 80 10.13 18.07 -11.06
C ASP A 80 11.50 17.68 -11.66
N PRO A 81 12.28 18.61 -12.25
CA PRO A 81 13.64 18.30 -12.71
C PRO A 81 14.54 17.76 -11.61
N ILE A 82 14.51 18.37 -10.42
CA ILE A 82 15.35 17.98 -9.28
C ILE A 82 14.95 16.59 -8.76
N ALA A 83 13.66 16.35 -8.56
CA ALA A 83 13.15 15.05 -8.13
C ALA A 83 13.55 13.93 -9.11
N ARG A 84 13.48 14.18 -10.43
CA ARG A 84 13.93 13.20 -11.44
C ARG A 84 15.43 12.96 -11.39
N ALA A 85 16.25 14.01 -11.28
CA ALA A 85 17.70 13.86 -11.19
C ALA A 85 18.13 13.06 -9.94
N LEU A 86 17.44 13.27 -8.82
CA LEU A 86 17.70 12.55 -7.56
C LEU A 86 17.42 11.05 -7.64
N HIS A 87 16.59 10.57 -8.57
CA HIS A 87 16.39 9.13 -8.78
C HIS A 87 17.65 8.41 -9.30
N PHE A 88 18.53 9.14 -9.98
CA PHE A 88 19.73 8.58 -10.62
C PHE A 88 21.03 9.00 -9.93
N LEU A 89 20.94 9.92 -8.96
CA LEU A 89 22.10 10.43 -8.26
C LEU A 89 22.58 9.41 -7.22
N ASP A 90 23.86 9.04 -7.32
CA ASP A 90 24.48 8.18 -6.32
C ASP A 90 24.84 9.00 -5.07
N LEU A 91 23.96 8.97 -4.06
CA LEU A 91 24.21 9.63 -2.77
C LEU A 91 24.92 8.70 -1.78
N ARG A 92 25.36 7.52 -2.20
CA ARG A 92 25.95 6.55 -1.27
C ARG A 92 27.29 7.01 -0.70
N PHE A 93 27.93 8.00 -1.32
CA PHE A 93 29.09 8.68 -0.76
C PHE A 93 28.80 9.25 0.65
N ALA A 94 27.55 9.59 0.96
CA ALA A 94 27.17 10.09 2.29
C ALA A 94 27.36 9.03 3.39
N PHE A 95 27.31 7.74 3.05
CA PHE A 95 27.53 6.64 3.99
C PHE A 95 29.01 6.30 4.21
N GLU A 96 29.92 6.93 3.47
CA GLU A 96 31.37 6.70 3.60
C GLU A 96 32.00 7.62 4.65
N SER A 97 31.26 8.63 5.11
CA SER A 97 31.70 9.51 6.19
C SER A 97 31.85 8.72 7.50
N ARG A 98 33.08 8.64 8.01
CA ARG A 98 33.44 7.99 9.29
C ARG A 98 33.46 8.94 10.49
N SER A 99 32.96 10.15 10.31
CA SER A 99 32.88 11.21 11.34
C SER A 99 31.63 11.02 12.21
N ASP A 100 31.70 11.42 13.49
CA ASP A 100 30.52 11.52 14.38
C ASP A 100 29.45 12.47 13.78
N ASP A 101 29.89 13.49 13.06
CA ASP A 101 29.06 14.28 12.15
C ASP A 101 29.04 13.61 10.76
N ARG A 102 27.96 12.88 10.47
CA ARG A 102 27.74 12.22 9.16
C ARG A 102 27.29 13.20 8.07
N ALA A 103 27.18 14.50 8.37
CA ALA A 103 26.81 15.51 7.39
C ALA A 103 27.95 15.82 6.42
N VAL A 104 27.69 15.57 5.14
CA VAL A 104 28.58 15.96 4.03
C VAL A 104 28.13 17.33 3.52
N ARG A 105 28.95 18.35 3.78
CA ARG A 105 28.72 19.72 3.30
C ARG A 105 29.37 19.91 1.94
N MET A 106 28.64 20.52 1.02
CA MET A 106 28.98 20.62 -0.39
C MET A 106 28.68 22.02 -0.91
N ASP A 107 29.56 22.50 -1.78
CA ASP A 107 29.35 23.73 -2.54
C ASP A 107 28.78 23.37 -3.92
N VAL A 108 27.60 23.90 -4.24
CA VAL A 108 26.86 23.53 -5.46
C VAL A 108 27.66 23.87 -6.73
N ALA A 109 28.40 24.98 -6.71
CA ALA A 109 29.13 25.46 -7.88
C ALA A 109 30.38 24.61 -8.17
N THR A 110 31.00 24.03 -7.15
CA THR A 110 32.33 23.39 -7.28
C THR A 110 32.34 21.88 -7.04
N ASP A 111 31.34 21.32 -6.36
CA ASP A 111 31.34 19.90 -6.02
C ASP A 111 30.85 19.03 -7.20
N ALA A 112 31.74 18.19 -7.74
CA ALA A 112 31.46 17.33 -8.89
C ALA A 112 30.30 16.35 -8.66
N ARG A 113 30.03 15.99 -7.40
CA ARG A 113 28.91 15.09 -7.06
C ARG A 113 27.54 15.73 -7.32
N LEU A 114 27.48 17.05 -7.51
CA LEU A 114 26.25 17.79 -7.82
C LEU A 114 26.15 18.19 -9.29
N ASP A 115 27.02 17.68 -10.18
CA ASP A 115 27.03 18.06 -11.60
C ASP A 115 25.65 18.01 -12.25
N VAL A 116 24.88 16.94 -11.99
CA VAL A 116 23.53 16.73 -12.55
C VAL A 116 22.49 17.70 -11.97
N LEU A 117 22.72 18.22 -10.77
CA LEU A 117 21.80 19.14 -10.07
C LEU A 117 22.27 20.60 -10.13
N ARG A 118 23.48 20.88 -10.60
CA ARG A 118 24.10 22.20 -10.47
C ARG A 118 23.28 23.30 -11.14
N GLU A 119 22.89 23.10 -12.39
CA GLU A 119 22.14 24.10 -13.14
C GLU A 119 20.79 24.44 -12.47
N PRO A 120 19.90 23.49 -12.16
CA PRO A 120 18.63 23.82 -11.51
C PRO A 120 18.78 24.37 -10.09
N LEU A 121 19.80 23.94 -9.33
CA LEU A 121 20.04 24.48 -7.98
C LEU A 121 20.55 25.93 -8.04
N LEU A 122 21.50 26.24 -8.91
CA LEU A 122 22.00 27.61 -9.07
C LEU A 122 20.94 28.55 -9.66
N ALA A 123 20.07 28.05 -10.54
CA ALA A 123 18.93 28.81 -11.06
C ALA A 123 17.93 29.19 -9.95
N ALA A 124 17.84 28.37 -8.90
CA ALA A 124 17.05 28.63 -7.69
C ALA A 124 17.82 29.40 -6.59
N ASP A 125 19.00 29.97 -6.90
CA ASP A 125 19.90 30.66 -5.98
C ASP A 125 20.41 29.82 -4.79
N LEU A 126 20.39 28.49 -4.93
CA LEU A 126 20.88 27.55 -3.93
C LEU A 126 22.36 27.27 -4.16
N LYS A 127 23.20 27.63 -3.19
CA LYS A 127 24.67 27.63 -3.29
C LYS A 127 25.33 26.56 -2.46
N ARG A 128 24.68 26.12 -1.38
CA ARG A 128 25.18 25.09 -0.47
C ARG A 128 24.22 23.91 -0.42
N ALA A 129 24.78 22.72 -0.30
CA ALA A 129 24.04 21.52 -0.01
C ALA A 129 24.64 20.81 1.19
N VAL A 130 23.79 20.20 2.01
CA VAL A 130 24.20 19.29 3.08
C VAL A 130 23.48 17.98 2.89
N VAL A 131 24.25 16.89 2.88
CA VAL A 131 23.72 15.54 2.72
C VAL A 131 23.98 14.75 3.99
N VAL A 132 22.94 14.16 4.55
CA VAL A 132 23.01 13.29 5.74
C VAL A 132 22.43 11.92 5.39
N PRO A 133 23.11 10.82 5.74
CA PRO A 133 22.60 9.48 5.47
C PRO A 133 21.40 9.14 6.37
N LEU A 134 20.40 8.49 5.78
CA LEU A 134 19.39 7.71 6.49
C LEU A 134 19.93 6.30 6.66
N ALA A 135 20.45 5.97 7.84
CA ALA A 135 21.04 4.66 8.11
C ALA A 135 20.67 4.17 9.52
N VAL A 136 20.48 2.86 9.66
CA VAL A 136 20.32 2.20 10.96
C VAL A 136 21.29 1.03 11.06
N GLY A 137 22.26 1.14 11.98
CA GLY A 137 23.38 0.19 12.04
C GLY A 137 24.15 0.20 10.71
N ASP A 138 24.28 -0.98 10.09
CA ASP A 138 24.93 -1.14 8.77
C ASP A 138 23.97 -0.94 7.58
N GLU A 139 22.67 -0.80 7.84
CA GLU A 139 21.66 -0.68 6.78
C GLU A 139 21.59 0.75 6.25
N ARG A 140 21.82 0.89 4.94
CA ARG A 140 21.85 2.17 4.21
C ARG A 140 20.49 2.39 3.54
N LEU A 141 19.59 3.10 4.21
CA LEU A 141 18.20 3.25 3.78
C LEU A 141 18.02 4.37 2.76
N GLY A 142 18.83 5.42 2.79
CA GLY A 142 18.61 6.61 1.98
C GLY A 142 19.46 7.81 2.37
N ALA A 143 19.10 9.00 1.90
CA ALA A 143 19.75 10.24 2.27
C ALA A 143 18.75 11.40 2.35
N VAL A 144 19.03 12.33 3.26
CA VAL A 144 18.40 13.65 3.34
C VAL A 144 19.36 14.66 2.73
N LEU A 145 18.83 15.54 1.88
CA LEU A 145 19.55 16.66 1.31
C LEU A 145 18.86 17.94 1.74
N THR A 146 19.62 18.92 2.22
CA THR A 146 19.14 20.28 2.40
C THR A 146 19.96 21.22 1.53
N PHE A 147 19.31 22.29 1.07
CA PHE A 147 19.87 23.28 0.17
C PHE A 147 19.61 24.68 0.70
N ASP A 148 20.58 25.56 0.56
CA ASP A 148 20.54 26.92 1.10
C ASP A 148 21.35 27.90 0.24
N ASP A 149 21.07 29.19 0.37
CA ASP A 149 21.82 30.26 -0.29
C ASP A 149 23.19 30.52 0.37
N GLY A 150 23.45 29.89 1.52
CA GLY A 150 24.68 29.97 2.29
C GLY A 150 24.58 30.84 3.55
N THR A 151 23.41 31.39 3.84
CA THR A 151 23.12 32.15 5.06
C THR A 151 22.85 31.25 6.26
N ASN A 152 22.26 30.07 6.04
CA ASN A 152 22.02 29.11 7.09
C ASN A 152 23.32 28.37 7.48
N ARG A 153 23.56 28.29 8.79
CA ARG A 153 24.76 27.67 9.37
C ARG A 153 24.45 26.50 10.29
N ASP A 154 23.17 26.30 10.62
CA ASP A 154 22.78 25.40 11.69
C ASP A 154 22.25 24.08 11.11
N PHE A 155 23.14 23.10 11.06
CA PHE A 155 22.88 21.76 10.56
C PHE A 155 22.96 20.71 11.67
N ASP A 156 23.13 21.14 12.92
CA ASP A 156 23.42 20.27 14.05
C ASP A 156 22.22 19.37 14.38
N CYS A 157 21.00 19.82 14.04
CA CYS A 157 19.76 19.06 14.18
C CYS A 157 19.50 18.06 13.03
N LEU A 158 20.24 18.12 11.91
CA LEU A 158 19.96 17.25 10.76
C LEU A 158 20.30 15.78 11.03
N THR A 159 21.42 15.51 11.69
CA THR A 159 21.86 14.14 11.99
C THR A 159 20.88 13.43 12.94
N PRO A 160 20.47 14.03 14.08
CA PRO A 160 19.44 13.45 14.94
C PRO A 160 18.09 13.23 14.24
N LEU A 161 17.69 14.17 13.37
CA LEU A 161 16.46 14.05 12.60
C LEU A 161 16.53 12.89 11.60
N ALA A 162 17.65 12.78 10.89
CA ALA A 162 17.91 11.70 9.94
C ALA A 162 17.93 10.33 10.62
N ASP A 163 18.46 10.23 11.84
CA ASP A 163 18.42 8.99 12.63
C ASP A 163 17.00 8.60 13.04
N ALA A 164 16.22 9.55 13.55
CA ALA A 164 14.82 9.31 13.92
C ALA A 164 13.99 8.89 12.68
N ALA A 165 14.22 9.53 11.54
CA ALA A 165 13.62 9.18 10.26
C ALA A 165 14.03 7.79 9.77
N ALA A 166 15.32 7.46 9.83
CA ALA A 166 15.84 6.17 9.41
C ALA A 166 15.21 5.03 10.23
N MET A 167 15.10 5.20 11.55
CA MET A 167 14.40 4.25 12.41
C MET A 167 12.93 4.10 12.03
N ALA A 168 12.22 5.20 11.77
CA ALA A 168 10.80 5.15 11.42
C ALA A 168 10.55 4.48 10.06
N ILE A 169 11.40 4.75 9.06
CA ILE A 169 11.39 4.11 7.74
C ILE A 169 11.68 2.61 7.87
N GLN A 170 12.70 2.23 8.67
CA GLN A 170 13.02 0.83 8.92
C GLN A 170 11.85 0.11 9.62
N ASN A 171 11.23 0.75 10.60
CA ASN A 171 10.06 0.22 11.29
C ASN A 171 8.87 0.04 10.34
N ALA A 172 8.59 1.00 9.44
CA ALA A 172 7.54 0.84 8.44
C ALA A 172 7.84 -0.31 7.48
N ARG A 173 9.09 -0.48 7.04
CA ARG A 173 9.52 -1.62 6.23
C ARG A 173 9.37 -2.94 6.96
N MET A 174 9.84 -3.04 8.20
CA MET A 174 9.69 -4.24 9.04
C MET A 174 8.21 -4.55 9.30
N TYR A 175 7.40 -3.53 9.58
CA TYR A 175 5.96 -3.67 9.77
C TYR A 175 5.28 -4.17 8.49
N ALA A 176 5.60 -3.57 7.34
CA ALA A 176 5.08 -3.98 6.04
C ALA A 176 5.50 -5.41 5.68
N ALA A 177 6.73 -5.81 6.00
CA ALA A 177 7.26 -7.16 5.82
C ALA A 177 6.56 -8.17 6.75
N GLY A 178 6.45 -7.87 8.05
CA GLY A 178 5.74 -8.71 9.03
C GLY A 178 4.25 -8.82 8.75
N HIS A 179 3.61 -7.75 8.28
CA HIS A 179 2.23 -7.78 7.80
C HIS A 179 2.07 -8.48 6.46
N ARG A 180 3.13 -8.63 5.66
CA ARG A 180 3.10 -9.46 4.46
C ARG A 180 2.97 -10.93 4.84
N GLU A 181 3.72 -11.36 5.86
CA GLU A 181 3.63 -12.72 6.41
C GLU A 181 2.30 -12.96 7.13
N LEU A 182 1.79 -12.01 7.92
CA LEU A 182 0.44 -12.08 8.50
C LEU A 182 -0.64 -12.13 7.41
N ARG A 183 -0.58 -11.28 6.39
CA ARG A 183 -1.53 -11.33 5.25
C ARG A 183 -1.43 -12.65 4.48
N GLN A 184 -0.23 -13.19 4.31
CA GLN A 184 -0.03 -14.51 3.70
C GLN A 184 -0.60 -15.61 4.59
N ARG A 185 -0.40 -15.54 5.92
CA ARG A 185 -0.97 -16.49 6.88
C ARG A 185 -2.47 -16.34 7.06
N GLU A 186 -3.03 -15.14 6.93
CA GLU A 186 -4.47 -14.87 6.95
C GLU A 186 -5.11 -15.34 5.65
N ALA A 187 -4.48 -15.12 4.51
CA ALA A 187 -4.89 -15.73 3.25
C ALA A 187 -4.84 -17.25 3.34
N LEU A 188 -3.76 -17.81 3.90
CA LEU A 188 -3.60 -19.25 4.10
C LEU A 188 -4.55 -19.81 5.17
N ARG A 189 -4.88 -19.03 6.21
CA ARG A 189 -5.91 -19.34 7.21
C ARG A 189 -7.31 -19.20 6.65
N ALA A 190 -7.58 -18.27 5.76
CA ALA A 190 -8.84 -18.14 5.05
C ALA A 190 -9.03 -19.35 4.12
N VAL A 191 -7.95 -19.79 3.47
CA VAL A 191 -7.90 -21.05 2.73
C VAL A 191 -8.15 -22.24 3.67
N ILE A 192 -7.48 -22.34 4.83
CA ILE A 192 -7.71 -23.43 5.81
C ILE A 192 -9.12 -23.37 6.44
N ALA A 193 -9.66 -22.19 6.72
CA ALA A 193 -10.99 -21.99 7.30
C ALA A 193 -12.08 -22.32 6.28
N SER A 194 -11.85 -22.06 4.99
CA SER A 194 -12.72 -22.53 3.91
C SER A 194 -12.72 -24.07 3.78
N ILE A 195 -11.67 -24.74 4.28
CA ILE A 195 -11.60 -26.20 4.35
C ILE A 195 -12.32 -26.72 5.61
N SER A 196 -12.33 -25.97 6.72
CA SER A 196 -13.08 -26.29 7.95
C SER A 196 -14.57 -25.92 7.91
N SER A 197 -15.06 -25.36 6.80
CA SER A 197 -16.39 -24.74 6.69
C SER A 197 -17.55 -25.71 6.49
N GLU A 198 -17.49 -26.97 6.95
CA GLU A 198 -18.67 -27.85 6.89
C GLU A 198 -19.87 -27.29 7.71
N LEU A 199 -19.62 -26.31 8.60
CA LEU A 199 -20.63 -25.50 9.32
C LEU A 199 -20.74 -23.99 8.92
N ASP A 200 -19.92 -23.46 7.99
CA ASP A 200 -20.04 -22.07 7.42
C ASP A 200 -20.35 -22.07 5.91
N LEU A 201 -20.30 -23.24 5.27
CA LEU A 201 -20.55 -23.40 3.84
C LEU A 201 -21.91 -22.82 3.42
N ASP A 202 -22.98 -23.07 4.17
CA ASP A 202 -24.30 -22.56 3.80
C ASP A 202 -24.36 -21.02 3.85
N SER A 203 -23.66 -20.38 4.80
CA SER A 203 -23.58 -18.92 4.92
C SER A 203 -22.70 -18.30 3.84
N LEU A 204 -21.60 -18.96 3.48
CA LEU A 204 -20.74 -18.58 2.37
C LEU A 204 -21.50 -18.67 1.04
N LEU A 205 -22.19 -19.79 0.78
CA LEU A 205 -22.96 -19.99 -0.45
C LEU A 205 -24.07 -18.97 -0.60
N ALA A 206 -24.75 -18.59 0.50
CA ALA A 206 -25.74 -17.51 0.50
C ALA A 206 -25.15 -16.16 0.05
N ARG A 207 -23.93 -15.81 0.50
CA ARG A 207 -23.22 -14.60 0.06
C ARG A 207 -22.79 -14.68 -1.41
N VAL A 208 -22.31 -15.84 -1.85
CA VAL A 208 -21.86 -16.07 -3.23
C VAL A 208 -23.02 -15.93 -4.21
N VAL A 209 -24.17 -16.57 -3.93
CA VAL A 209 -25.34 -16.47 -4.83
C VAL A 209 -25.88 -15.04 -4.90
N ALA A 210 -25.86 -14.29 -3.79
CA ALA A 210 -26.25 -12.88 -3.77
C ALA A 210 -25.32 -12.02 -4.63
N GLY A 211 -24.00 -12.22 -4.51
CA GLY A 211 -23.00 -11.53 -5.33
C GLY A 211 -23.11 -11.86 -6.81
N ALA A 212 -23.38 -13.12 -7.16
CA ALA A 212 -23.57 -13.55 -8.55
C ALA A 212 -24.83 -12.92 -9.18
N VAL A 213 -25.93 -12.85 -8.43
CA VAL A 213 -27.16 -12.18 -8.87
C VAL A 213 -26.89 -10.69 -9.14
N GLN A 214 -26.15 -10.01 -8.25
CA GLN A 214 -25.79 -8.61 -8.42
C GLN A 214 -24.85 -8.38 -9.62
N LEU A 215 -23.85 -9.24 -9.82
CA LEU A 215 -22.87 -9.09 -10.90
C LEU A 215 -23.49 -9.32 -12.28
N CYS A 216 -24.45 -10.24 -12.38
CA CYS A 216 -25.13 -10.59 -13.62
C CYS A 216 -26.38 -9.73 -13.89
N ASP A 217 -26.69 -8.74 -13.03
CA ASP A 217 -27.92 -7.97 -13.06
C ASP A 217 -29.19 -8.85 -13.17
N ALA A 218 -29.17 -9.98 -12.44
CA ALA A 218 -30.25 -10.95 -12.41
C ALA A 218 -31.24 -10.63 -11.28
N GLN A 219 -32.43 -11.24 -11.34
CA GLN A 219 -33.44 -11.08 -10.29
C GLN A 219 -33.35 -12.15 -9.19
N HIS A 220 -32.92 -13.36 -9.56
CA HIS A 220 -32.99 -14.58 -8.75
C HIS A 220 -31.76 -15.46 -8.97
N GLY A 221 -31.39 -16.30 -7.99
CA GLY A 221 -30.30 -17.24 -8.16
C GLY A 221 -30.34 -18.42 -7.19
N ILE A 222 -29.75 -19.54 -7.59
CA ILE A 222 -29.52 -20.72 -6.74
C ILE A 222 -28.08 -21.20 -6.89
N ILE A 223 -27.57 -21.89 -5.86
CA ILE A 223 -26.37 -22.73 -5.96
C ILE A 223 -26.75 -24.13 -5.49
N SER A 224 -26.30 -25.13 -6.23
CA SER A 224 -26.54 -26.55 -5.97
C SER A 224 -25.25 -27.36 -6.00
N PHE A 225 -25.18 -28.44 -5.21
CA PHE A 225 -24.09 -29.40 -5.27
C PHE A 225 -24.58 -30.77 -5.70
N VAL A 226 -23.77 -31.45 -6.50
CA VAL A 226 -24.03 -32.80 -6.97
C VAL A 226 -23.88 -33.77 -5.80
N GLU A 227 -24.91 -34.60 -5.59
CA GLU A 227 -24.91 -35.66 -4.59
C GLU A 227 -24.43 -36.99 -5.17
N SER A 228 -24.24 -38.00 -4.31
CA SER A 228 -23.75 -39.33 -4.72
C SER A 228 -24.65 -40.06 -5.72
N ASP A 229 -25.92 -39.67 -5.83
CA ASP A 229 -26.88 -40.22 -6.79
C ASP A 229 -26.82 -39.52 -8.17
N GLY A 230 -25.96 -38.50 -8.32
CA GLY A 230 -25.78 -37.73 -9.55
C GLY A 230 -26.80 -36.58 -9.73
N ASN A 231 -27.70 -36.37 -8.77
CA ASN A 231 -28.63 -35.25 -8.75
C ASN A 231 -28.01 -34.03 -8.08
N ALA A 232 -28.49 -32.83 -8.38
CA ALA A 232 -28.06 -31.61 -7.73
C ALA A 232 -28.99 -31.25 -6.57
N ARG A 233 -28.47 -31.15 -5.35
CA ARG A 233 -29.21 -30.60 -4.21
C ARG A 233 -28.95 -29.10 -4.08
N VAL A 234 -30.03 -28.31 -4.05
CA VAL A 234 -29.95 -26.87 -3.82
C VAL A 234 -29.43 -26.60 -2.41
N ARG A 235 -28.35 -25.81 -2.31
CA ARG A 235 -27.65 -25.46 -1.07
C ARG A 235 -27.88 -24.02 -0.65
N ALA A 236 -28.06 -23.12 -1.61
CA ALA A 236 -28.36 -21.71 -1.34
C ALA A 236 -29.28 -21.14 -2.41
N VAL A 237 -30.06 -20.13 -2.01
CA VAL A 237 -30.96 -19.39 -2.90
C VAL A 237 -30.91 -17.90 -2.58
N HIS A 238 -31.17 -17.06 -3.59
CA HIS A 238 -31.30 -15.61 -3.44
C HIS A 238 -32.56 -15.12 -4.17
N ASN A 239 -33.36 -14.32 -3.47
CA ASN A 239 -34.67 -13.81 -3.90
C ASN A 239 -35.68 -14.88 -4.36
N LEU A 240 -35.44 -16.15 -4.03
CA LEU A 240 -36.35 -17.27 -4.28
C LEU A 240 -36.96 -17.76 -2.97
N PRO A 241 -38.12 -18.46 -3.03
CA PRO A 241 -38.73 -19.04 -1.85
C PRO A 241 -37.76 -19.96 -1.08
N PRO A 242 -37.65 -19.86 0.25
CA PRO A 242 -36.77 -20.71 1.06
C PRO A 242 -37.04 -22.23 0.89
N SER A 243 -38.26 -22.60 0.49
CA SER A 243 -38.64 -23.98 0.16
C SER A 243 -37.87 -24.58 -1.03
N MET A 244 -37.12 -23.75 -1.76
CA MET A 244 -36.22 -24.19 -2.82
C MET A 244 -34.92 -24.80 -2.26
N CYS A 245 -34.46 -24.39 -1.08
CA CYS A 245 -33.29 -25.00 -0.44
C CYS A 245 -33.56 -26.47 -0.08
N GLY A 246 -32.57 -27.33 -0.31
CA GLY A 246 -32.68 -28.77 -0.07
C GLY A 246 -33.42 -29.56 -1.14
N ARG A 247 -34.02 -28.92 -2.15
CA ARG A 247 -34.62 -29.63 -3.29
C ARG A 247 -33.54 -30.35 -4.08
N SER A 248 -33.83 -31.59 -4.46
CA SER A 248 -33.01 -32.37 -5.40
C SER A 248 -33.50 -32.14 -6.83
N ILE A 249 -32.58 -31.84 -7.74
CA ILE A 249 -32.80 -31.56 -9.16
C ILE A 249 -32.16 -32.69 -9.97
N PRO A 250 -32.95 -33.51 -10.68
CA PRO A 250 -32.42 -34.57 -11.51
C PRO A 250 -31.55 -34.06 -12.65
N ARG A 251 -30.58 -34.88 -13.05
CA ARG A 251 -29.78 -34.60 -14.25
C ARG A 251 -30.68 -34.52 -15.49
N GLY A 252 -30.53 -33.43 -16.24
CA GLY A 252 -31.38 -33.11 -17.39
C GLY A 252 -32.64 -32.30 -17.10
N ASP A 253 -33.03 -32.11 -15.83
CA ASP A 253 -34.22 -31.34 -15.45
C ASP A 253 -33.88 -29.88 -15.10
N GLY A 254 -34.65 -28.94 -15.63
CA GLY A 254 -34.40 -27.52 -15.43
C GLY A 254 -33.07 -27.04 -16.02
N LEU A 255 -32.69 -25.81 -15.72
CA LEU A 255 -31.40 -25.27 -16.17
C LEU A 255 -30.22 -25.96 -15.48
N THR A 256 -30.33 -26.21 -14.18
CA THR A 256 -29.30 -26.92 -13.38
C THR A 256 -29.05 -28.32 -13.93
N GLY A 257 -30.09 -29.13 -14.13
CA GLY A 257 -29.94 -30.46 -14.69
C GLY A 257 -29.41 -30.45 -16.12
N LEU A 258 -29.76 -29.44 -16.93
CA LEU A 258 -29.22 -29.27 -18.28
C LEU A 258 -27.70 -29.02 -18.27
N VAL A 259 -27.21 -28.15 -17.38
CA VAL A 259 -25.77 -27.90 -17.20
C VAL A 259 -25.04 -29.18 -16.80
N LEU A 260 -25.60 -29.95 -15.85
CA LEU A 260 -25.06 -31.24 -15.44
C LEU A 260 -25.06 -32.28 -16.57
N ALA A 261 -26.14 -32.35 -17.37
CA ALA A 261 -26.27 -33.26 -18.49
C ALA A 261 -25.25 -32.94 -19.60
N ARG A 262 -25.11 -31.65 -19.94
CA ARG A 262 -24.23 -31.16 -20.99
C ARG A 262 -22.75 -31.19 -20.59
N GLY A 263 -22.45 -31.04 -19.30
CA GLY A 263 -21.08 -30.92 -18.81
C GLY A 263 -20.47 -29.53 -19.05
N GLY A 264 -21.29 -28.47 -19.13
CA GLY A 264 -20.83 -27.13 -19.51
C GLY A 264 -21.91 -26.06 -19.36
N PRO A 265 -21.56 -24.76 -19.50
CA PRO A 265 -22.51 -23.66 -19.37
C PRO A 265 -23.73 -23.79 -20.29
N ALA A 266 -24.86 -23.27 -19.84
CA ALA A 266 -26.09 -23.16 -20.62
C ALA A 266 -26.74 -21.80 -20.40
N VAL A 267 -27.30 -21.25 -21.47
CA VAL A 267 -28.06 -20.00 -21.46
C VAL A 267 -29.37 -20.26 -22.19
N VAL A 268 -30.46 -19.71 -21.66
CA VAL A 268 -31.79 -19.73 -22.29
C VAL A 268 -32.40 -18.34 -22.20
N ASP A 269 -33.13 -17.94 -23.24
CA ASP A 269 -33.79 -16.63 -23.29
C ASP A 269 -35.10 -16.61 -22.48
N GLN A 270 -35.74 -17.77 -22.33
CA GLN A 270 -36.84 -17.96 -21.39
C GLN A 270 -36.63 -19.26 -20.61
N TYR A 271 -36.76 -19.20 -19.28
CA TYR A 271 -36.54 -20.37 -18.43
C TYR A 271 -37.46 -21.55 -18.76
N VAL A 272 -38.66 -21.28 -19.29
CA VAL A 272 -39.61 -22.33 -19.71
C VAL A 272 -39.10 -23.20 -20.86
N ASP A 273 -38.08 -22.75 -21.60
CA ASP A 273 -37.51 -23.48 -22.74
C ASP A 273 -36.55 -24.61 -22.32
N VAL A 274 -36.19 -24.69 -21.03
CA VAL A 274 -35.36 -25.79 -20.53
C VAL A 274 -36.15 -27.11 -20.50
N PRO A 275 -35.49 -28.27 -20.64
CA PRO A 275 -36.16 -29.55 -20.47
C PRO A 275 -36.73 -29.69 -19.06
N ARG A 276 -38.02 -30.02 -18.94
CA ARG A 276 -38.74 -30.20 -17.67
C ARG A 276 -38.47 -29.03 -16.69
N PRO A 277 -38.98 -27.82 -17.00
CA PRO A 277 -38.76 -26.66 -16.14
C PRO A 277 -39.29 -26.92 -14.73
N LEU A 278 -38.59 -26.39 -13.73
CA LEU A 278 -39.03 -26.48 -12.35
C LEU A 278 -40.38 -25.80 -12.20
N GLN A 279 -41.37 -26.52 -11.65
CA GLN A 279 -42.65 -25.92 -11.31
C GLN A 279 -42.45 -24.89 -10.19
N THR A 280 -42.79 -23.65 -10.49
CA THR A 280 -42.74 -22.49 -9.61
C THR A 280 -43.87 -21.54 -10.00
N ASP A 281 -44.42 -20.81 -9.03
CA ASP A 281 -45.44 -19.79 -9.27
C ASP A 281 -44.84 -18.49 -9.86
N MET A 282 -43.54 -18.50 -10.15
CA MET A 282 -42.78 -17.36 -10.65
C MET A 282 -42.61 -17.42 -12.17
N CYS A 283 -42.84 -16.29 -12.84
CA CYS A 283 -42.46 -16.12 -14.24
C CYS A 283 -40.97 -15.80 -14.34
N LEU A 284 -40.16 -16.81 -14.66
CA LEU A 284 -38.71 -16.64 -14.86
C LEU A 284 -38.39 -16.35 -16.33
N GLY A 285 -37.70 -15.24 -16.59
CA GLY A 285 -37.25 -14.83 -17.91
C GLY A 285 -35.96 -15.55 -18.33
N ALA A 286 -35.04 -14.82 -18.97
CA ALA A 286 -33.74 -15.35 -19.37
C ALA A 286 -32.95 -15.89 -18.17
N ALA A 287 -32.21 -16.96 -18.39
CA ALA A 287 -31.43 -17.62 -17.34
C ALA A 287 -30.12 -18.18 -17.87
N ILE A 288 -29.09 -18.11 -17.03
CA ILE A 288 -27.77 -18.67 -17.28
C ILE A 288 -27.40 -19.62 -16.14
N GLY A 289 -26.87 -20.78 -16.49
CA GLY A 289 -26.33 -21.77 -15.57
C GLY A 289 -24.89 -22.07 -15.93
N VAL A 290 -24.03 -22.09 -14.92
CA VAL A 290 -22.60 -22.37 -15.09
C VAL A 290 -22.17 -23.49 -14.15
N PRO A 291 -21.40 -24.47 -14.62
CA PRO A 291 -20.89 -25.53 -13.75
C PRO A 291 -19.86 -24.99 -12.76
N ILE A 292 -19.97 -25.41 -11.50
CA ILE A 292 -18.95 -25.27 -10.48
C ILE A 292 -18.04 -26.50 -10.56
N TRP A 293 -16.83 -26.31 -11.07
CA TRP A 293 -15.86 -27.38 -11.24
C TRP A 293 -15.01 -27.56 -9.99
N TRP A 294 -14.73 -28.83 -9.67
CA TRP A 294 -13.63 -29.20 -8.79
C TRP A 294 -12.83 -30.30 -9.47
N GLN A 295 -11.57 -29.99 -9.81
CA GLN A 295 -10.76 -30.83 -10.69
C GLN A 295 -11.51 -31.11 -12.02
N ASP A 296 -11.54 -32.35 -12.49
CA ASP A 296 -12.21 -32.75 -13.75
C ASP A 296 -13.69 -33.14 -13.55
N GLN A 297 -14.30 -32.79 -12.42
CA GLN A 297 -15.69 -33.14 -12.09
C GLN A 297 -16.53 -31.90 -11.80
N ILE A 298 -17.80 -31.95 -12.20
CA ILE A 298 -18.78 -30.93 -11.80
C ILE A 298 -19.17 -31.21 -10.36
N LEU A 299 -18.80 -30.29 -9.47
CA LEU A 299 -19.17 -30.31 -8.05
C LEU A 299 -20.57 -29.72 -7.85
N GLY A 300 -20.99 -28.80 -8.71
CA GLY A 300 -22.26 -28.08 -8.59
C GLY A 300 -22.65 -27.24 -9.80
N VAL A 301 -23.76 -26.52 -9.67
CA VAL A 301 -24.26 -25.50 -10.61
C VAL A 301 -24.81 -24.33 -9.82
#